data_AF-A0A521VIA1-F1
#
_entry.id   AF-A0A521VIA1-F1
#
_cell.length_a   1.000
_cell.length_b   1.000
_cell.length_c   1.000
_cell.angle_alpha   90.00
_cell.angle_beta   90.00
_cell.angle_gamma   90.00
#
_symmetry.space_group_name_H-M   'P 1'
#
loop_
_entity.id
_entity.type
_entity.pdbx_description
1 polymer ?
#
loop_
_entity_poly.entity_id
_entity_poly.type
_entity_poly.pdbx_seq_one_letter_code
_entity_poly.pdbx_strand_id
1 'polypeptide(L)'
;ADYGGVVNPMPKFASLMMLFALANSGLPGTSGFVGEFMVIMGAMQASFWIAFAAGTTLVFGAAYTLWMYKRVIFGAVANDHVAALKDLNGRELLVLGVLAAAVLWMGVYPLPFTEVMHAAVNDLLRHVALPKL
;
A
#
# COMPACT_ATOMS: atom_id res chain seq x y z
N ALA A 1 24.28 -3.39 -4.43
CA ALA A 1 23.71 -2.12 -4.94
C ALA A 1 23.36 -2.33 -6.41
N ASP A 2 22.56 -3.37 -6.65
CA ASP A 2 22.63 -4.15 -7.89
C ASP A 2 21.41 -3.92 -8.79
N TYR A 3 20.41 -3.21 -8.25
CA TYR A 3 19.24 -2.74 -8.97
C TYR A 3 19.24 -1.21 -8.98
N GLY A 4 19.35 -0.64 -10.17
CA GLY A 4 19.30 0.79 -10.42
C GLY A 4 19.00 1.06 -11.89
N GLY A 5 18.11 2.01 -12.17
CA GLY A 5 17.70 2.35 -13.53
C GLY A 5 16.78 1.32 -14.22
N VAL A 6 16.00 0.55 -13.45
CA VAL A 6 15.07 -0.49 -13.95
C VAL A 6 13.99 0.08 -14.89
N VAL A 7 13.68 1.38 -14.78
CA VAL A 7 12.72 2.06 -15.68
C VAL A 7 13.12 1.98 -17.16
N ASN A 8 14.42 1.91 -17.47
CA ASN A 8 14.90 1.85 -18.85
C ASN A 8 14.55 0.51 -19.54
N PRO A 9 14.89 -0.66 -18.97
CA PRO A 9 14.53 -1.96 -19.55
C PRO A 9 13.07 -2.38 -19.31
N MET A 10 12.45 -1.94 -18.20
CA MET A 10 11.12 -2.39 -17.77
C MET A 10 10.17 -1.24 -17.39
N PRO A 11 9.77 -0.38 -18.34
CA PRO A 11 8.93 0.79 -18.03
C PRO A 11 7.52 0.44 -17.53
N LYS A 12 6.89 -0.63 -18.04
CA LYS A 12 5.55 -1.03 -17.57
C LYS A 12 5.62 -1.54 -16.14
N PHE A 13 6.59 -2.39 -15.83
CA PHE A 13 6.84 -2.82 -14.46
C PHE A 13 7.07 -1.64 -13.51
N ALA A 14 7.93 -0.68 -13.91
CA ALA A 14 8.19 0.51 -13.11
C ALA A 14 6.90 1.27 -12.78
N SER A 15 6.02 1.47 -13.76
CA SER A 15 4.74 2.18 -13.54
C SER A 15 3.80 1.46 -12.56
N LEU A 16 3.67 0.13 -12.67
CA LEU A 16 2.84 -0.65 -11.76
C LEU A 16 3.45 -0.74 -10.36
N MET A 17 4.78 -0.87 -10.28
CA MET A 17 5.48 -0.83 -9.01
C MET A 17 5.32 0.53 -8.32
N MET A 18 5.27 1.64 -9.07
CA MET A 18 4.94 2.95 -8.50
C MET A 18 3.55 2.96 -7.87
N LEU A 19 2.55 2.44 -8.59
CA LEU A 19 1.18 2.34 -8.08
C LEU A 19 1.14 1.55 -6.77
N PHE A 20 1.79 0.40 -6.71
CA PHE A 20 1.81 -0.42 -5.49
C PHE A 20 2.64 0.22 -4.37
N ALA A 21 3.75 0.90 -4.68
CA ALA A 21 4.55 1.64 -3.71
C ALA A 21 3.76 2.79 -3.08
N LEU A 22 2.99 3.51 -3.91
CA LEU A 22 2.10 4.57 -3.45
C LEU A 22 0.92 4.01 -2.65
N ALA A 23 0.36 2.88 -3.05
CA ALA A 23 -0.69 2.19 -2.30
C ALA A 23 -0.21 1.76 -0.90
N ASN A 24 1.01 1.26 -0.81
CA ASN A 24 1.66 0.92 0.46
C ASN A 24 2.01 2.15 1.31
N SER A 25 2.15 3.32 0.69
CA SER A 25 2.47 4.58 1.36
C SER A 25 1.22 5.37 1.77
N GLY A 26 0.04 4.76 1.71
CA GLY A 26 -1.21 5.41 2.10
C GLY A 26 -1.62 6.55 1.16
N LEU A 27 -1.36 6.46 -0.14
CA LEU A 27 -1.83 7.48 -1.09
C LEU A 27 -3.39 7.50 -1.12
N PRO A 28 -4.04 8.66 -0.97
CA PRO A 28 -5.49 8.77 -1.11
C PRO A 28 -6.00 8.19 -2.43
N GLY A 29 -7.08 7.41 -2.35
CA GLY A 29 -7.64 6.68 -3.50
C GLY A 29 -7.08 5.27 -3.71
N THR A 30 -6.17 4.82 -2.83
CA THR A 30 -5.69 3.43 -2.78
C THR A 30 -6.21 2.71 -1.54
N SER A 31 -6.27 1.39 -1.57
CA SER A 31 -6.73 0.57 -0.46
C SER A 31 -5.94 0.77 0.84
N GLY A 32 -4.62 1.02 0.76
CA GLY A 32 -3.76 1.22 1.92
C GLY A 32 -4.17 2.44 2.75
N PHE A 33 -4.52 3.55 2.08
CA PHE A 33 -4.97 4.77 2.76
C PHE A 33 -6.23 4.53 3.59
N VAL A 34 -7.24 3.84 3.04
CA VAL A 34 -8.51 3.61 3.72
C VAL A 34 -8.30 2.88 5.05
N GLY A 35 -7.50 1.80 5.03
CA GLY A 35 -7.22 1.01 6.22
C GLY A 35 -6.43 1.78 7.26
N GLU A 36 -5.31 2.39 6.86
CA GLU A 36 -4.45 3.13 7.79
C GLU A 36 -5.16 4.35 8.39
N PHE A 37 -5.97 5.06 7.59
CA PHE A 37 -6.73 6.20 8.07
C PHE A 37 -7.80 5.78 9.09
N MET A 38 -8.53 4.68 8.84
CA MET A 38 -9.49 4.13 9.82
C MET A 38 -8.81 3.76 11.14
N VAL A 39 -7.62 3.15 11.08
CA VAL A 39 -6.83 2.80 12.27
C VAL A 39 -6.41 4.04 13.04
N ILE A 40 -5.93 5.10 12.38
CA ILE A 40 -5.54 6.36 13.03
C ILE A 40 -6.77 7.02 13.67
N MET A 41 -7.91 7.04 12.99
CA MET A 41 -9.16 7.59 13.54
C MET A 41 -9.65 6.81 14.77
N GLY A 42 -9.52 5.48 14.78
CA GLY A 42 -9.80 4.65 15.95
C GLY A 42 -8.80 4.90 17.09
N ALA A 43 -7.52 5.00 16.78
CA ALA A 43 -6.47 5.31 17.76
C ALA A 43 -6.68 6.70 18.39
N MET A 44 -7.15 7.68 17.62
CA MET A 44 -7.43 9.03 18.12
C MET A 44 -8.53 9.05 19.19
N GLN A 45 -9.52 8.15 19.06
CA GLN A 45 -10.56 7.98 20.08
C GLN A 45 -10.02 7.33 21.36
N ALA A 46 -8.99 6.49 21.26
CA ALA A 46 -8.39 5.81 22.40
C ALA A 46 -7.32 6.66 23.11
N SER A 47 -6.39 7.28 22.38
CA SER A 47 -5.35 8.16 22.91
C SER A 47 -4.66 8.95 21.81
N PHE A 48 -4.55 10.27 22.01
CA PHE A 48 -3.83 11.17 21.11
C PHE A 48 -2.38 10.73 20.87
N TRP A 49 -1.66 10.29 21.91
CA TRP A 49 -0.25 9.91 21.78
C TRP A 49 -0.06 8.66 20.92
N ILE A 50 -1.01 7.72 20.98
CA ILE A 50 -0.99 6.52 20.14
C ILE A 50 -1.27 6.91 18.68
N ALA A 51 -2.27 7.76 18.44
CA ALA A 51 -2.57 8.27 17.11
C ALA A 51 -1.40 9.06 16.52
N PHE A 52 -0.73 9.88 17.33
CA PHE A 52 0.46 10.63 16.92
C PHE A 52 1.62 9.71 16.53
N ALA A 53 1.88 8.67 17.32
CA ALA A 53 2.89 7.67 17.00
C ALA A 53 2.54 6.93 15.69
N ALA A 54 1.29 6.49 15.54
CA ALA A 54 0.82 5.81 14.33
C ALA A 54 0.95 6.69 13.07
N GLY A 55 0.52 7.94 13.14
CA GLY A 55 0.66 8.90 12.04
C GLY A 55 2.12 9.18 11.68
N THR A 56 3.00 9.25 12.68
CA THR A 56 4.44 9.42 12.45
C THR A 56 5.05 8.21 11.73
N THR A 57 4.67 6.99 12.12
CA THR A 57 5.11 5.76 11.43
C THR A 57 4.67 5.74 9.97
N LEU A 58 3.45 6.20 9.67
CA LEU A 58 2.96 6.32 8.30
C LEU A 58 3.83 7.26 7.45
N VAL A 59 4.21 8.42 7.99
CA VAL A 59 5.09 9.38 7.30
C VAL A 59 6.47 8.77 7.03
N PHE A 60 7.07 8.11 8.01
CA PHE A 60 8.36 7.45 7.82
C PHE A 60 8.28 6.30 6.80
N GLY A 61 7.20 5.52 6.82
CA GLY A 61 6.95 4.44 5.86
C GLY A 61 6.88 4.96 4.43
N ALA A 62 6.14 6.04 4.21
CA ALA A 62 6.05 6.70 2.90
C ALA A 62 7.40 7.27 2.45
N ALA A 63 8.14 7.94 3.34
CA ALA A 63 9.45 8.50 3.05
C ALA A 63 10.46 7.41 2.64
N TYR A 64 10.51 6.30 3.36
CA TYR A 64 11.37 5.17 3.04
C TYR A 64 10.99 4.52 1.71
N THR A 65 9.69 4.32 1.47
CA THR A 65 9.19 3.69 0.23
C THR A 65 9.54 4.52 -1.01
N LEU A 66 9.33 5.84 -0.96
CA LEU A 66 9.71 6.75 -2.05
C LEU A 66 11.23 6.84 -2.23
N TRP A 67 11.99 6.85 -1.14
CA TRP A 67 13.44 6.82 -1.20
C TRP A 67 13.96 5.54 -1.86
N MET A 68 13.41 4.38 -1.49
CA MET A 68 13.72 3.09 -2.09
C MET A 68 13.34 3.08 -3.57
N TYR A 69 12.11 3.49 -3.91
CA TYR A 69 11.64 3.52 -5.29
C TYR A 69 12.55 4.36 -6.18
N LYS A 70 12.94 5.55 -5.71
CA LYS A 70 13.87 6.43 -6.43
C LYS A 70 15.21 5.75 -6.72
N ARG A 71 15.76 5.01 -5.76
CA ARG A 71 17.08 4.37 -5.91
C ARG A 71 17.06 3.13 -6.81
N VAL A 72 15.97 2.37 -6.76
CA VAL A 72 15.85 1.10 -7.49
C VAL A 72 15.38 1.31 -8.93
N ILE A 73 14.37 2.17 -9.12
CA ILE A 73 13.67 2.30 -10.40
C ILE A 73 14.29 3.39 -11.28
N PHE A 74 14.58 4.56 -10.72
CA PHE A 74 15.16 5.67 -11.48
C PHE A 74 16.69 5.63 -11.51
N GLY A 75 17.28 6.36 -12.45
CA GLY A 75 18.73 6.49 -12.63
C GLY A 75 19.25 5.80 -13.89
N ALA A 76 20.57 5.86 -14.07
CA ALA A 76 21.25 5.10 -15.11
C ALA A 76 21.24 3.61 -14.78
N VAL A 77 21.31 2.77 -15.82
CA VAL A 77 21.36 1.32 -15.67
C VAL A 77 22.63 0.94 -14.90
N ALA A 78 22.45 0.32 -13.73
CA ALA A 78 23.55 0.07 -12.80
C ALA A 78 24.45 -1.11 -13.20
N ASN A 79 23.93 -2.09 -13.94
CA ASN A 79 24.64 -3.32 -14.30
C ASN A 79 24.04 -3.96 -15.58
N ASP A 80 24.84 -4.73 -16.31
CA ASP A 80 24.46 -5.54 -17.48
C ASP A 80 23.29 -6.49 -17.19
N HIS A 81 23.19 -7.00 -15.97
CA HIS A 81 22.04 -7.79 -15.53
C HIS A 81 20.72 -7.02 -15.58
N VAL A 82 20.74 -5.72 -15.23
CA VAL A 82 19.55 -4.86 -15.32
C VAL A 82 19.28 -4.53 -16.78
N ALA A 83 20.31 -4.28 -17.59
CA ALA A 83 20.15 -4.03 -19.03
C ALA A 83 19.51 -5.21 -19.78
N ALA A 84 19.80 -6.45 -19.35
CA ALA A 84 19.27 -7.67 -19.94
C ALA A 84 17.83 -8.00 -19.51
N LEU A 85 17.24 -7.25 -18.58
CA LEU A 85 15.87 -7.46 -18.15
C LEU A 85 14.90 -7.19 -19.31
N LYS A 86 13.84 -7.99 -19.37
CA LYS A 86 12.73 -7.80 -20.30
C LYS A 86 11.53 -7.30 -19.51
N ASP A 87 10.83 -6.33 -20.08
CA ASP A 87 9.59 -5.83 -19.50
C ASP A 87 8.52 -6.94 -19.41
N LEU A 88 7.46 -6.65 -18.65
CA LEU A 88 6.42 -7.61 -18.31
C LEU A 88 5.83 -8.29 -19.54
N ASN A 89 5.71 -9.62 -19.46
CA ASN A 89 4.92 -10.37 -20.42
C ASN A 89 3.41 -10.15 -20.19
N GLY A 90 2.58 -10.53 -21.17
CA GLY A 90 1.14 -10.30 -21.09
C GLY A 90 0.46 -10.95 -19.87
N ARG A 91 0.98 -12.08 -19.39
CA ARG A 91 0.45 -12.78 -18.21
C ARG A 91 0.78 -12.03 -16.92
N GLU A 92 2.03 -11.59 -16.76
CA GLU A 92 2.46 -10.78 -15.62
C GLU A 92 1.71 -9.46 -15.57
N LEU A 93 1.53 -8.82 -16.73
CA LEU A 93 0.74 -7.60 -16.83
C LEU A 93 -0.73 -7.81 -16.44
N LEU A 94 -1.33 -8.94 -16.82
CA LEU A 94 -2.70 -9.27 -16.44
C LEU A 94 -2.80 -9.46 -14.92
N VAL A 95 -1.91 -10.26 -14.32
CA VAL A 95 -1.93 -10.51 -12.87
C VAL A 95 -1.75 -9.21 -12.09
N LEU A 96 -0.72 -8.43 -12.42
CA LEU A 96 -0.47 -7.14 -11.75
C LEU A 96 -1.58 -6.12 -12.05
N GLY A 97 -2.15 -6.12 -13.24
CA GLY A 97 -3.26 -5.26 -13.62
C GLY A 97 -4.52 -5.55 -12.82
N VAL A 98 -4.87 -6.83 -12.60
CA VAL A 98 -6.01 -7.22 -11.77
C VAL A 98 -5.79 -6.79 -10.32
N LEU A 99 -4.58 -6.97 -9.78
CA LEU A 99 -4.25 -6.52 -8.43
C LEU A 99 -4.31 -4.99 -8.31
N ALA A 100 -3.79 -4.26 -9.29
CA ALA A 100 -3.85 -2.80 -9.33
C ALA A 100 -5.31 -2.31 -9.37
N ALA A 101 -6.15 -2.96 -10.18
CA ALA A 101 -7.58 -2.66 -10.24
C ALA A 101 -8.27 -2.91 -8.89
N ALA A 102 -7.95 -4.00 -8.19
CA ALA A 102 -8.49 -4.29 -6.87
C ALA A 102 -8.06 -3.24 -5.82
N VAL A 103 -6.79 -2.82 -5.83
CA VAL A 103 -6.26 -1.76 -4.94
C VAL A 103 -6.98 -0.44 -5.15
N LEU A 104 -7.20 -0.04 -6.40
CA LEU A 104 -7.92 1.20 -6.74
C LEU A 104 -9.41 1.08 -6.41
N TRP A 105 -10.04 -0.06 -6.74
CA TRP A 105 -11.46 -0.28 -6.46
C TRP A 105 -11.75 -0.19 -4.96
N MET A 106 -10.97 -0.88 -4.13
CA MET A 106 -11.10 -0.82 -2.69
C MET A 106 -10.76 0.57 -2.13
N GLY A 107 -9.80 1.29 -2.74
CA GLY A 107 -9.46 2.66 -2.34
C GLY A 107 -10.55 3.69 -2.63
N VAL A 108 -11.24 3.56 -3.77
CA VAL A 108 -12.29 4.50 -4.21
C VAL A 108 -13.64 4.14 -3.59
N TYR A 109 -13.97 2.85 -3.49
CA TYR A 109 -15.24 2.38 -2.94
C TYR A 109 -15.02 1.27 -1.90
N PRO A 110 -14.60 1.63 -0.67
CA PRO A 110 -14.33 0.66 0.39
C PRO A 110 -15.60 0.08 1.04
N LEU A 111 -16.75 0.71 0.84
CA LEU A 111 -18.02 0.38 1.50
C LEU A 111 -18.38 -1.13 1.44
N PRO A 112 -18.27 -1.82 0.30
CA PRO A 112 -18.64 -3.25 0.21
C PRO A 112 -17.81 -4.14 1.14
N PHE A 113 -16.54 -3.79 1.36
CA PHE A 113 -15.66 -4.54 2.24
C PHE A 113 -15.97 -4.23 3.70
N THR A 114 -16.16 -2.96 4.04
CA THR A 114 -16.44 -2.54 5.42
C THR A 114 -17.80 -2.97 5.92
N GLU A 115 -18.82 -2.98 5.06
CA GLU A 115 -20.18 -3.43 5.40
C GLU A 115 -20.21 -4.90 5.79
N VAL A 116 -19.51 -5.76 5.03
CA VAL A 116 -19.45 -7.21 5.33
C VAL A 116 -18.77 -7.48 6.67
N MET A 117 -17.78 -6.66 7.04
CA MET A 117 -17.11 -6.76 8.35
C MET A 117 -17.94 -6.18 9.49
N HIS A 118 -18.89 -5.27 9.21
CA HIS A 118 -19.52 -4.43 10.23
C HIS A 118 -20.27 -5.25 11.28
N ALA A 119 -21.05 -6.24 10.85
CA ALA A 119 -21.79 -7.12 11.77
C ALA A 119 -20.85 -7.92 12.69
N ALA A 120 -19.83 -8.56 12.12
CA ALA A 120 -18.89 -9.38 12.88
C ALA A 120 -18.05 -8.55 13.87
N VAL A 121 -17.62 -7.35 13.47
CA VAL A 121 -16.88 -6.42 14.34
C VAL A 121 -17.76 -5.93 15.48
N ASN A 122 -19.03 -5.58 15.22
CA ASN A 122 -19.95 -5.12 16.26
C ASN A 122 -20.24 -6.22 17.30
N ASP A 123 -20.42 -7.46 16.86
CA ASP A 123 -20.60 -8.59 17.78
C ASP A 123 -19.35 -8.85 18.61
N LEU A 124 -18.15 -8.74 18.01
CA LEU A 124 -16.89 -8.84 18.74
C LEU A 124 -16.76 -7.75 19.81
N LEU A 125 -17.06 -6.50 19.47
CA LEU A 125 -17.02 -5.38 20.41
C LEU A 125 -18.00 -5.58 21.57
N ARG A 126 -19.22 -6.05 21.31
CA ARG A 126 -20.20 -6.39 22.35
C ARG A 126 -19.71 -7.50 23.26
N HIS A 127 -19.13 -8.55 22.68
CA HIS A 127 -18.61 -9.68 23.45
C HIS A 127 -17.45 -9.27 24.37
N VAL A 128 -16.54 -8.42 23.89
CA VAL A 128 -15.41 -7.90 24.68
C VAL A 128 -15.87 -6.89 25.75
N ALA A 129 -16.95 -6.14 25.49
CA ALA A 129 -17.49 -5.16 26.43
C ALA A 129 -18.26 -5.81 27.61
N LEU A 130 -18.75 -7.03 27.45
CA LEU A 130 -19.41 -7.76 28.55
C LEU A 130 -18.34 -8.25 29.54
N PRO A 131 -18.45 -7.89 30.84
CA PRO A 131 -17.59 -8.46 31.86
C PRO A 131 -17.79 -9.98 31.92
N LYS A 132 -16.71 -10.74 32.13
CA LYS A 132 -16.77 -12.21 32.35
C LYS A 132 -17.35 -12.60 33.73
N LEU A 133 -18.09 -11.70 34.39
CA LEU A 133 -18.70 -11.87 35.71
C LEU A 133 -20.22 -11.80 35.60
#